data_AF-A0A0G1Y8U2-F1
#
_entry.id   AF-A0A0G1Y8U2-F1
#
_cell.length_a   1.000
_cell.length_b   1.000
_cell.length_c   1.000
_cell.angle_alpha   90.00
_cell.angle_beta   90.00
_cell.angle_gamma   90.00
#
_symmetry.space_group_name_H-M   'P 1'
#
loop_
_entity.id
_entity.type
_entity.pdbx_description
1 polymer ?
#
loop_
_entity_poly.entity_id
_entity_poly.type
_entity_poly.pdbx_seq_one_letter_code
_entity_poly.pdbx_strand_id
1 'polypeptide(L)'
;MELPFLILIALVILAVFFAGLTMKLHRRRKLSRMQKKMFLDQWNALARIGDTARRVLEADSILDKALALLGYEGSLGEKLKVAGPRFTNVDAVWAAHKLRNHIAHEPGAQVSEEESRQAVERLRRAFDDLC
;
A
#
# COMPACT_ATOMS: atom_id res chain seq x y z
N MET A 1 41.63 -15.21 -12.51
CA MET A 1 40.62 -14.14 -12.57
C MET A 1 41.33 -12.84 -12.29
N GLU A 2 41.16 -11.85 -13.15
CA GLU A 2 41.84 -10.56 -13.02
C GLU A 2 41.37 -9.82 -11.76
N LEU A 3 42.28 -9.16 -11.03
CA LEU A 3 42.00 -8.31 -9.86
C LEU A 3 40.79 -7.36 -10.05
N PRO A 4 40.60 -6.66 -11.20
CA PRO A 4 39.41 -5.83 -11.42
C PRO A 4 38.08 -6.58 -11.34
N PHE A 5 38.04 -7.86 -11.75
CA PHE A 5 36.81 -8.65 -11.70
C PHE A 5 36.39 -8.97 -10.26
N LEU A 6 37.36 -9.26 -9.38
CA LEU A 6 37.11 -9.50 -7.95
C LEU A 6 36.61 -8.23 -7.25
N ILE A 7 37.17 -7.07 -7.58
CA ILE A 7 36.72 -5.78 -7.03
C ILE A 7 35.27 -5.49 -7.45
N LEU A 8 34.92 -5.71 -8.73
CA LEU A 8 33.56 -5.51 -9.21
C LEU A 8 32.56 -6.41 -8.47
N ILE A 9 32.88 -7.69 -8.28
CA ILE A 9 32.03 -8.62 -7.52
C ILE A 9 31.85 -8.13 -6.08
N ALA A 10 32.92 -7.71 -5.41
CA ALA A 10 32.85 -7.22 -4.04
C ALA A 10 31.96 -5.97 -3.93
N LEU A 11 32.04 -5.04 -4.89
CA LEU A 11 31.19 -3.85 -4.93
C LEU A 11 29.71 -4.19 -5.13
N VAL A 12 29.40 -5.14 -6.02
CA VAL A 12 28.01 -5.60 -6.25
C VAL A 12 27.44 -6.26 -4.98
N ILE A 13 28.21 -7.13 -4.32
CA ILE A 13 27.79 -7.77 -3.07
C ILE A 13 27.53 -6.72 -1.98
N LEU A 14 28.42 -5.73 -1.85
CA LEU A 14 28.27 -4.66 -0.88
C LEU A 14 27.01 -3.82 -1.16
N ALA A 15 26.74 -3.47 -2.41
CA ALA A 15 25.55 -2.73 -2.80
C ALA A 15 24.26 -3.49 -2.48
N VAL A 16 24.20 -4.79 -2.79
CA VAL A 16 23.04 -5.64 -2.48
C VAL A 16 22.85 -5.76 -0.96
N PHE A 17 23.94 -5.91 -0.20
CA PHE A 17 23.88 -5.96 1.26
C PHE A 17 23.29 -4.67 1.85
N PHE A 18 23.79 -3.51 1.42
CA PHE A 18 23.27 -2.21 1.87
C PHE A 18 21.80 -2.01 1.45
N ALA A 19 21.41 -2.40 0.24
CA ALA A 19 20.01 -2.36 -0.20
C ALA A 19 19.10 -3.25 0.66
N GLY A 20 19.55 -4.46 1.03
CA GLY A 20 18.83 -5.33 1.95
C GLY A 20 18.66 -4.71 3.34
N LEU A 21 19.71 -4.06 3.85
CA LEU A 21 19.67 -3.37 5.14
C LEU A 21 18.69 -2.19 5.14
N THR A 22 18.75 -1.33 4.13
CA THR A 22 17.84 -0.17 4.00
C THR A 22 16.39 -0.63 3.82
N MET A 23 16.13 -1.66 3.01
CA MET A 23 14.81 -2.28 2.88
C MET A 23 14.28 -2.81 4.23
N LYS A 24 15.11 -3.51 5.01
CA LYS A 24 14.73 -4.03 6.33
C LYS A 24 14.41 -2.90 7.32
N LEU A 25 15.14 -1.80 7.27
CA LEU A 25 14.86 -0.61 8.07
C LEU A 25 13.57 0.09 7.63
N HIS A 26 13.34 0.23 6.31
CA HIS A 26 12.11 0.80 5.78
C HIS A 26 10.87 -0.01 6.20
N ARG A 27 10.97 -1.35 6.18
CA ARG A 27 9.92 -2.27 6.64
C ARG A 27 9.57 -2.14 8.12
N ARG A 28 10.38 -1.46 8.94
CA ARG A 28 10.11 -1.22 10.36
C ARG A 28 9.44 0.11 10.65
N ARG A 29 9.37 1.02 9.68
CA ARG A 29 8.71 2.33 9.89
C ARG A 29 7.23 2.13 10.21
N LYS A 30 6.72 2.90 11.16
CA LYS A 30 5.28 2.95 11.48
C LYS A 30 4.82 4.39 11.34
N LEU A 31 3.53 4.57 11.09
CA LEU A 31 2.94 5.90 11.09
C LEU A 31 3.04 6.50 12.50
N SER A 32 3.38 7.79 12.57
CA SER A 32 3.33 8.52 13.85
C SER A 32 1.89 8.58 14.38
N ARG A 33 1.73 8.83 15.69
CA ARG A 33 0.39 8.98 16.29
C ARG A 33 -0.45 10.05 15.59
N MET A 34 0.18 11.16 15.19
CA MET A 34 -0.48 12.26 14.48
C MET A 34 -0.91 11.85 13.07
N GLN A 35 -0.03 11.19 12.31
CA GLN A 35 -0.37 10.68 10.97
C GLN A 35 -1.50 9.64 11.05
N LYS A 36 -1.43 8.73 12.02
CA LYS A 36 -2.47 7.74 12.28
C LYS A 36 -3.81 8.43 12.54
N LYS A 37 -3.84 9.41 13.45
CA LYS A 37 -5.06 10.17 13.76
C LYS A 37 -5.63 10.86 12.51
N MET A 38 -4.80 11.54 11.73
CA MET A 38 -5.22 12.20 10.50
C MET A 38 -5.91 11.24 9.51
N PHE A 39 -5.35 10.06 9.30
CA PHE A 39 -5.97 9.07 8.42
C PHE A 39 -7.24 8.45 9.03
N LEU A 40 -7.27 8.21 10.34
CA LEU A 40 -8.49 7.72 11.01
C LEU A 40 -9.66 8.69 10.83
N ASP A 41 -9.40 10.00 10.90
CA ASP A 41 -10.43 11.01 10.67
C ASP A 41 -10.94 10.97 9.20
N GLN A 42 -10.07 10.66 8.22
CA GLN A 42 -10.47 10.42 6.83
C GLN A 42 -11.28 9.13 6.65
N TRP A 43 -10.89 8.04 7.31
CA TRP A 43 -11.65 6.78 7.29
C TRP A 43 -13.07 6.97 7.85
N ASN A 44 -13.22 7.72 8.94
CA ASN A 44 -14.53 8.03 9.52
C ASN A 44 -15.41 8.85 8.58
N ALA A 45 -14.81 9.72 7.76
CA ALA A 45 -15.54 10.52 6.78
C ALA A 45 -16.14 9.67 5.65
N LEU A 46 -15.56 8.49 5.34
CA LEU A 46 -16.09 7.60 4.30
C LEU A 46 -17.52 7.12 4.59
N ALA A 47 -17.91 7.03 5.87
CA ALA A 47 -19.26 6.64 6.26
C ALA A 47 -20.35 7.62 5.79
N ARG A 48 -19.96 8.86 5.43
CA ARG A 48 -20.88 9.89 4.91
C ARG A 48 -21.05 9.82 3.40
N ILE A 49 -20.27 9.00 2.71
CA ILE A 49 -20.32 8.88 1.25
C ILE A 49 -21.37 7.82 0.92
N GLY A 50 -22.49 8.24 0.32
CA GLY A 50 -23.52 7.30 -0.14
C GLY A 50 -23.07 6.47 -1.35
N ASP A 51 -22.29 7.07 -2.24
CA ASP A 51 -21.80 6.42 -3.46
C ASP A 51 -20.81 5.29 -3.14
N THR A 52 -21.15 4.06 -3.56
CA THR A 52 -20.40 2.83 -3.28
C THR A 52 -19.05 2.80 -3.98
N ALA A 53 -18.99 3.23 -5.24
CA ALA A 53 -17.77 3.25 -6.03
C ALA A 53 -16.77 4.28 -5.49
N ARG A 54 -17.26 5.49 -5.16
CA ARG A 54 -16.47 6.57 -4.58
C ARG A 54 -15.89 6.19 -3.23
N ARG A 55 -16.62 5.46 -2.37
CA ARG A 55 -16.08 4.94 -1.10
C ARG A 55 -14.84 4.08 -1.30
N VAL A 56 -14.85 3.18 -2.29
CA VAL A 56 -13.71 2.32 -2.60
C VAL A 56 -12.53 3.13 -3.12
N LEU A 57 -12.78 4.09 -4.03
CA LEU A 57 -11.74 4.97 -4.58
C LEU A 57 -11.05 5.79 -3.47
N GLU A 58 -11.82 6.39 -2.56
CA GLU A 58 -11.27 7.18 -1.47
C GLU A 58 -10.52 6.32 -0.44
N ALA A 59 -11.06 5.14 -0.07
CA ALA A 59 -10.36 4.18 0.80
C ALA A 59 -9.00 3.75 0.24
N ASP A 60 -8.93 3.45 -1.06
CA ASP A 60 -7.70 3.05 -1.74
C ASP A 60 -6.68 4.21 -1.77
N SER A 61 -7.15 5.44 -2.00
CA SER A 61 -6.31 6.65 -1.92
C SER A 61 -5.74 6.89 -0.52
N ILE A 62 -6.51 6.63 0.54
CA ILE A 62 -6.04 6.74 1.92
C ILE A 62 -4.88 5.77 2.18
N LEU A 63 -5.01 4.50 1.75
CA LEU A 63 -3.95 3.51 1.90
C LEU A 63 -2.70 3.89 1.10
N ASP A 64 -2.88 4.39 -0.13
CA ASP A 64 -1.78 4.83 -0.99
C ASP A 64 -0.95 5.96 -0.37
N LYS A 65 -1.63 6.94 0.23
CA LYS A 65 -1.00 8.06 0.96
C LYS A 65 -0.28 7.57 2.22
N ALA A 66 -0.86 6.62 2.95
CA ALA A 66 -0.24 6.03 4.13
C ALA A 66 1.08 5.32 3.78
N LEU A 67 1.10 4.54 2.69
CA LEU A 67 2.31 3.90 2.18
C LEU A 67 3.34 4.93 1.68
N ALA A 68 2.90 5.99 1.00
CA ALA A 68 3.79 7.06 0.56
C ALA A 68 4.53 7.72 1.75
N LEU A 69 3.81 8.02 2.85
CA LEU A 69 4.41 8.56 4.07
C LEU A 69 5.40 7.60 4.75
N LEU A 70 5.27 6.30 4.51
CA LEU A 70 6.22 5.28 4.99
C LEU A 70 7.42 5.12 4.05
N GLY A 71 7.47 5.85 2.94
CA GLY A 71 8.58 5.87 1.97
C GLY A 71 8.46 4.82 0.87
N TYR A 72 7.28 4.27 0.62
CA TYR A 72 7.02 3.46 -0.56
C TYR A 72 6.70 4.36 -1.76
N GLU A 73 7.34 4.10 -2.89
CA GLU A 73 7.25 4.91 -4.10
C GLU A 73 6.46 4.23 -5.22
N GLY A 74 6.00 5.03 -6.19
CA GLY A 74 5.24 4.57 -7.35
C GLY A 74 3.72 4.58 -7.14
N SER A 75 3.03 3.86 -8.02
CA SER A 75 1.60 3.58 -7.93
C SER A 75 1.28 2.68 -6.73
N LEU A 76 0.02 2.66 -6.27
CA LEU A 76 -0.38 1.75 -5.20
C LEU A 76 -0.04 0.29 -5.51
N GLY A 77 -0.23 -0.16 -6.75
CA GLY A 77 0.13 -1.51 -7.16
C GLY A 77 1.62 -1.81 -6.99
N GLU A 78 2.51 -0.87 -7.33
CA GLU A 78 3.96 -1.02 -7.10
C GLU A 78 4.29 -1.02 -5.61
N LYS A 79 3.68 -0.12 -4.83
CA LYS A 79 3.82 -0.09 -3.37
C LYS A 79 3.38 -1.42 -2.75
N LEU A 80 2.26 -2.00 -3.18
CA LEU A 80 1.76 -3.28 -2.66
C LEU A 80 2.70 -4.45 -2.96
N LYS A 81 3.36 -4.48 -4.12
CA LYS A 81 4.37 -5.51 -4.44
C LYS A 81 5.50 -5.51 -3.41
N VAL A 82 5.95 -4.33 -2.98
CA VAL A 82 7.08 -4.17 -2.06
C VAL A 82 6.63 -4.26 -0.60
N ALA A 83 5.48 -3.67 -0.27
CA ALA A 83 4.91 -3.63 1.08
C ALA A 83 4.17 -4.91 1.46
N GLY A 84 3.93 -5.84 0.54
CA GLY A 84 3.17 -7.07 0.75
C GLY A 84 3.43 -7.79 2.08
N PRO A 85 4.69 -8.03 2.48
CA PRO A 85 5.02 -8.67 3.76
C PRO A 85 4.58 -7.91 5.02
N ARG A 86 4.07 -6.68 4.90
CA ARG A 86 3.52 -5.90 6.01
C ARG A 86 2.07 -6.19 6.30
N PHE A 87 1.34 -6.75 5.35
CA PHE A 87 -0.08 -7.00 5.49
C PHE A 87 -0.31 -8.42 5.95
N THR A 88 -1.24 -8.58 6.89
CA THR A 88 -1.69 -9.89 7.37
C THR A 88 -2.30 -10.70 6.22
N ASN A 89 -2.97 -10.04 5.27
CA ASN A 89 -3.56 -10.65 4.09
C ASN A 89 -3.42 -9.74 2.87
N VAL A 90 -2.28 -9.83 2.18
CA VAL A 90 -1.99 -9.00 0.99
C VAL A 90 -2.93 -9.29 -0.18
N ASP A 91 -3.42 -10.53 -0.33
CA ASP A 91 -4.32 -10.91 -1.43
C ASP A 91 -5.68 -10.22 -1.31
N ALA A 92 -6.17 -10.05 -0.09
CA ALA A 92 -7.38 -9.26 0.18
C ALA A 92 -7.20 -7.78 -0.22
N VAL A 93 -6.02 -7.21 0.03
CA VAL A 93 -5.70 -5.83 -0.38
C VAL A 93 -5.66 -5.72 -1.91
N TRP A 94 -5.03 -6.68 -2.58
CA TRP A 94 -5.04 -6.76 -4.05
C TRP A 94 -6.44 -6.93 -4.62
N ALA A 95 -7.30 -7.72 -4.00
CA ALA A 95 -8.69 -7.86 -4.43
C ALA A 95 -9.44 -6.52 -4.39
N ALA A 96 -9.30 -5.76 -3.29
CA ALA A 96 -9.89 -4.43 -3.18
C ALA A 96 -9.30 -3.43 -4.19
N HIS A 97 -7.97 -3.44 -4.37
CA HIS A 97 -7.30 -2.59 -5.36
C HIS A 97 -7.73 -2.90 -6.80
N LYS A 98 -7.95 -4.18 -7.14
CA LYS A 98 -8.48 -4.58 -8.46
C LYS A 98 -9.91 -4.07 -8.67
N LEU A 99 -10.78 -4.16 -7.66
CA LEU A 99 -12.11 -3.55 -7.73
C LEU A 99 -12.00 -2.04 -7.97
N ARG A 100 -11.09 -1.35 -7.26
CA ARG A 100 -10.80 0.06 -7.52
C ARG A 100 -10.40 0.31 -8.96
N ASN A 101 -9.51 -0.52 -9.52
CA ASN A 101 -9.05 -0.36 -10.89
C ASN A 101 -10.18 -0.60 -11.91
N HIS A 102 -11.06 -1.55 -11.66
CA HIS A 102 -12.27 -1.77 -12.47
C HIS A 102 -13.15 -0.51 -12.46
N ILE A 103 -13.46 0.04 -11.27
CA ILE A 103 -14.23 1.29 -11.12
C ILE A 103 -13.61 2.44 -11.93
N ALA A 104 -12.29 2.58 -11.89
CA ALA A 104 -11.58 3.70 -12.50
C ALA A 104 -11.49 3.61 -14.03
N HIS A 105 -11.47 2.39 -14.60
CA HIS A 105 -11.25 2.19 -16.05
C HIS A 105 -12.50 1.79 -16.81
N GLU A 106 -13.55 1.30 -16.15
CA GLU A 106 -14.79 0.87 -16.78
C GLU A 106 -15.92 1.89 -16.56
N PRO A 107 -16.32 2.64 -17.60
CA PRO A 107 -17.44 3.57 -17.50
C PRO A 107 -18.74 2.85 -17.12
N GLY A 108 -19.42 3.35 -16.08
CA GLY A 108 -20.67 2.75 -15.61
C GLY A 108 -20.50 1.51 -14.74
N ALA A 109 -19.27 1.22 -14.26
CA ALA A 109 -19.03 0.16 -13.29
C ALA A 109 -19.98 0.30 -12.08
N GLN A 110 -20.78 -0.73 -11.84
CA GLN A 110 -21.67 -0.80 -10.69
C GLN A 110 -20.98 -1.57 -9.58
N VAL A 111 -21.01 -0.99 -8.38
CA VAL A 111 -20.46 -1.62 -7.18
C VAL A 111 -21.61 -1.75 -6.20
N SER A 112 -21.91 -2.98 -5.79
CA SER A 112 -22.92 -3.21 -4.76
C SER A 112 -22.45 -2.66 -3.41
N GLU A 113 -23.41 -2.42 -2.51
CA GLU A 113 -23.11 -1.99 -1.14
C GLU A 113 -22.16 -2.97 -0.44
N GLU A 114 -22.38 -4.27 -0.63
CA GLU A 114 -21.58 -5.33 -0.02
C GLU A 114 -20.15 -5.37 -0.58
N GLU A 115 -19.98 -5.25 -1.90
CA GLU A 115 -18.64 -5.17 -2.51
C GLU A 115 -17.85 -3.95 -2.03
N SER A 116 -18.53 -2.80 -1.95
CA SER A 116 -17.92 -1.56 -1.44
C SER A 116 -17.50 -1.74 0.01
N ARG A 117 -18.41 -2.24 0.87
CA ARG A 117 -18.14 -2.50 2.28
C ARG A 117 -16.96 -3.45 2.47
N GLN A 118 -16.94 -4.58 1.76
CA GLN A 118 -15.85 -5.55 1.85
C GLN A 118 -14.51 -4.96 1.38
N ALA A 119 -14.49 -4.21 0.28
CA ALA A 119 -13.27 -3.60 -0.22
C ALA A 119 -12.72 -2.55 0.76
N VAL A 120 -13.59 -1.68 1.28
CA VAL A 120 -13.24 -0.67 2.28
C VAL A 120 -12.69 -1.34 3.55
N GLU A 121 -13.31 -2.44 4.02
CA GLU A 121 -12.84 -3.19 5.18
C GLU A 121 -11.45 -3.82 4.96
N ARG A 122 -11.22 -4.42 3.79
CA ARG A 122 -9.90 -4.98 3.44
C ARG A 122 -8.81 -3.92 3.40
N LEU A 123 -9.10 -2.75 2.82
CA LEU A 123 -8.18 -1.61 2.77
C LEU A 123 -7.95 -1.00 4.16
N ARG A 124 -9.00 -0.92 4.99
CA ARG A 124 -8.92 -0.47 6.38
C ARG A 124 -8.02 -1.37 7.21
N ARG A 125 -8.17 -2.69 7.07
CA ARG A 125 -7.33 -3.67 7.77
C ARG A 125 -5.86 -3.55 7.35
N ALA A 126 -5.62 -3.37 6.05
CA ALA A 126 -4.27 -3.13 5.53
C ALA A 126 -3.64 -1.88 6.15
N PHE A 127 -4.40 -0.79 6.28
CA PHE A 127 -3.94 0.41 6.96
C PHE A 127 -3.60 0.16 8.44
N ASP A 128 -4.42 -0.62 9.15
CA ASP A 128 -4.18 -0.94 10.55
C ASP A 128 -2.91 -1.77 10.75
N ASP A 129 -2.55 -2.65 9.80
CA ASP A 129 -1.29 -3.40 9.81
C ASP A 129 -0.04 -2.49 9.64
N LEU A 130 -0.21 -1.27 9.10
CA LEU A 130 0.86 -0.28 8.96
C LEU A 130 1.11 0.55 10.23
N CYS A 131 0.21 0.46 11.21
CA CYS A 131 0.22 1.27 12.43
C CYS A 131 0.94 0.62 13.63
#